data_AF-A0A5P9CQB3-F1
#
_entry.id   AF-A0A5P9CQB3-F1
#
_cell.length_a   1.000
_cell.length_b   1.000
_cell.length_c   1.000
_cell.angle_alpha   90.00
_cell.angle_beta   90.00
_cell.angle_gamma   90.00
#
_symmetry.space_group_name_H-M   'P 1'
#
loop_
_entity.id
_entity.type
_entity.pdbx_description
1 polymer ?
#
loop_
_entity_poly.entity_id
_entity_poly.type
_entity_poly.pdbx_seq_one_letter_code
_entity_poly.pdbx_strand_id
1 'polypeptide(L)'
;MKQLTTLLVLCVSALSHSASAWNTESSSRDANNSETRLFSDYASFYTLAQARLEAIIDTEQLPISDKIRQLSSVFIDVPYAANRMIGSQNTDEQLVIKLGELDCFTYLDYVEALRKSEQLDDFKDNLIQTRYINGKVDFKTRRHFFSDWVSEEAYNAIDITAELSNFFIKVTKNLNQKENGDLFLVGLPIKRRDITYIPSDKVDEDVIKNMRDGDYVGTYSNVEGV
;
A
#
# COMPACT_ATOMS: atom_id res chain seq x y z
N MET A 1 -8.78 20.65 11.20
CA MET A 1 -8.28 19.33 11.68
C MET A 1 -8.28 18.38 10.48
N LYS A 2 -7.11 17.93 10.02
CA LYS A 2 -7.04 16.91 8.96
C LYS A 2 -7.57 15.59 9.55
N GLN A 3 -8.65 15.04 8.98
CA GLN A 3 -9.15 13.73 9.37
C GLN A 3 -8.13 12.67 8.91
N LEU A 4 -7.66 11.87 9.86
CA LEU A 4 -6.77 10.74 9.62
C LEU A 4 -7.60 9.54 9.19
N THR A 5 -7.12 8.84 8.15
CA THR A 5 -7.70 7.58 7.69
C THR A 5 -7.22 6.44 8.60
N THR A 6 -7.86 5.29 8.47
CA THR A 6 -7.70 4.16 9.37
C THR A 6 -6.89 3.03 8.73
N LEU A 7 -6.03 2.36 9.50
CA LEU A 7 -5.20 1.22 9.11
C LEU A 7 -5.65 -0.03 9.85
N LEU A 8 -5.78 -1.12 9.11
CA LEU A 8 -6.03 -2.47 9.58
C LEU A 8 -4.87 -3.35 9.15
N VAL A 9 -4.40 -4.23 10.03
CA VAL A 9 -3.47 -5.31 9.65
C VAL A 9 -4.17 -6.66 9.84
N LEU A 10 -4.38 -7.38 8.73
CA LEU A 10 -4.93 -8.74 8.72
C LEU A 10 -3.83 -9.76 8.52
N CYS A 11 -3.72 -10.78 9.35
CA CYS A 11 -2.85 -11.92 9.04
C CYS A 11 -3.55 -12.81 8.03
N VAL A 12 -3.13 -12.82 6.77
CA VAL A 12 -3.53 -13.87 5.83
C VAL A 12 -2.63 -15.07 6.12
N SER A 13 -3.16 -16.15 6.70
CA SER A 13 -2.41 -17.38 6.85
C SER A 13 -2.04 -17.93 5.47
N ALA A 14 -0.82 -17.64 5.01
CA ALA A 14 -0.23 -18.41 3.93
C ALA A 14 0.08 -19.80 4.49
N LEU A 15 -0.77 -20.77 4.16
CA LEU A 15 -0.39 -22.18 4.24
C LEU A 15 0.95 -22.30 3.50
N SER A 16 1.99 -22.73 4.22
CA SER A 16 3.26 -23.10 3.64
C SER A 16 3.06 -24.30 2.73
N HIS A 17 2.70 -24.04 1.48
CA HIS A 17 2.88 -24.97 0.38
C HIS A 17 3.64 -24.21 -0.69
N SER A 18 4.76 -24.80 -1.11
CA SER A 18 5.45 -24.48 -2.35
C SER A 18 4.46 -24.06 -3.43
N ALA A 19 4.80 -23.01 -4.16
CA ALA A 19 4.09 -22.60 -5.36
C ALA A 19 3.92 -23.81 -6.30
N SER A 20 2.77 -24.47 -6.22
CA SER A 20 2.37 -25.51 -7.16
C SER A 20 0.85 -25.54 -7.24
N ALA A 21 0.36 -25.03 -8.36
CA ALA A 21 -0.84 -25.45 -9.06
C ALA A 21 -2.18 -25.34 -8.30
N TRP A 22 -2.85 -24.20 -8.49
CA TRP A 22 -4.29 -24.22 -8.73
C TRP A 22 -4.51 -24.33 -10.25
N ASN A 23 -4.46 -25.56 -10.78
CA ASN A 23 -5.14 -25.97 -12.00
C ASN A 23 -6.37 -26.75 -11.50
N THR A 24 -7.62 -26.46 -11.87
CA THR A 24 -8.28 -26.70 -13.17
C THR A 24 -9.68 -26.09 -12.98
N GLU A 25 -10.32 -25.34 -13.89
CA GLU A 25 -10.60 -25.66 -15.29
C GLU A 25 -10.23 -24.51 -16.24
N SER A 26 -9.32 -24.81 -17.15
CA SER A 26 -9.04 -24.00 -18.31
C SER A 26 -10.19 -24.14 -19.32
N SER A 27 -10.99 -23.08 -19.44
CA SER A 27 -11.52 -22.73 -20.76
C SER A 27 -10.30 -22.38 -21.61
N SER A 28 -9.93 -23.27 -22.53
CA SER A 28 -8.89 -23.08 -23.54
C SER A 28 -8.97 -21.69 -24.16
N ARG A 29 -8.05 -20.81 -23.75
CA ARG A 29 -7.69 -19.61 -24.50
C ARG A 29 -6.23 -19.75 -24.85
N ASP A 30 -5.98 -19.69 -26.15
CA ASP A 30 -4.75 -20.05 -26.81
C ASP A 30 -3.52 -19.36 -26.20
N ALA A 31 -2.49 -20.16 -25.91
CA ALA A 31 -1.19 -19.74 -25.37
C ALA A 31 -0.29 -19.03 -26.42
N ASN A 32 -0.88 -18.25 -27.33
CA ASN A 32 -0.21 -17.57 -28.44
C ASN A 32 -0.67 -16.11 -28.62
N ASN A 33 -0.92 -15.39 -27.52
CA ASN A 33 -1.10 -13.95 -27.57
C ASN A 33 -0.41 -13.29 -26.37
N SER A 34 0.87 -12.95 -26.52
CA SER A 34 1.44 -11.90 -25.69
C SER A 34 0.60 -10.64 -25.93
N GLU A 35 -0.09 -10.12 -24.90
CA GLU A 35 -0.87 -8.88 -24.98
C GLU A 35 -0.01 -7.76 -25.60
N THR A 36 -0.11 -7.60 -26.91
CA THR A 36 0.62 -6.55 -27.61
C THR A 36 -0.15 -5.27 -27.37
N ARG A 37 0.32 -4.46 -26.43
CA ARG A 37 -0.23 -3.12 -26.19
C ARG A 37 0.33 -2.16 -27.22
N LEU A 38 -0.56 -1.42 -27.87
CA LEU A 38 -0.19 -0.34 -28.77
C LEU A 38 0.22 0.89 -27.95
N PHE A 39 1.04 1.77 -28.53
CA PHE A 39 1.41 3.04 -27.88
C PHE A 39 0.18 3.86 -27.47
N SER A 40 -0.88 3.80 -28.28
CA SER A 40 -2.18 4.43 -27.98
C SER A 40 -2.76 3.97 -26.66
N ASP A 41 -2.61 2.69 -26.30
CA ASP A 41 -3.23 2.13 -25.10
C ASP A 41 -2.62 2.75 -23.84
N TYR A 42 -1.29 2.94 -23.83
CA TYR A 42 -0.59 3.63 -22.76
C TYR A 42 -0.99 5.10 -22.68
N ALA A 43 -0.99 5.83 -23.81
CA ALA A 43 -1.37 7.24 -23.84
C ALA A 43 -2.83 7.45 -23.39
N SER A 44 -3.74 6.57 -23.81
CA SER A 44 -5.15 6.59 -23.41
C SER A 44 -5.31 6.32 -21.92
N PHE A 45 -4.58 5.36 -21.34
CA PHE A 45 -4.60 5.14 -19.89
C PHE A 45 -4.23 6.41 -19.14
N TYR A 46 -3.10 7.04 -19.45
CA TYR A 46 -2.65 8.24 -18.71
C TYR A 46 -3.63 9.40 -18.87
N THR A 47 -4.15 9.63 -20.06
CA THR A 47 -5.11 10.71 -20.32
C THR A 47 -6.41 10.50 -19.55
N LEU A 48 -6.95 9.26 -19.57
CA LEU A 48 -8.18 8.93 -18.86
C LEU A 48 -7.98 8.94 -17.34
N ALA A 49 -6.86 8.41 -16.86
CA ALA A 49 -6.52 8.41 -15.44
C ALA A 49 -6.41 9.84 -14.91
N GLN A 50 -5.70 10.73 -15.62
CA GLN A 50 -5.60 12.14 -15.25
C GLN A 50 -6.99 12.79 -15.15
N ALA A 51 -7.81 12.69 -16.19
CA ALA A 51 -9.15 13.29 -16.20
C ALA A 51 -10.06 12.75 -15.08
N ARG A 52 -9.98 11.44 -14.79
CA ARG A 52 -10.72 10.83 -13.67
C ARG A 52 -10.24 11.34 -12.33
N LEU A 53 -8.93 11.45 -12.12
CA LEU A 53 -8.35 11.93 -10.87
C LEU A 53 -8.71 13.39 -10.62
N GLU A 54 -8.59 14.27 -11.63
CA GLU A 54 -9.01 15.67 -11.55
C GLU A 54 -10.49 15.76 -11.16
N ALA A 55 -11.37 15.04 -11.87
CA ALA A 55 -12.81 15.04 -11.57
C ALA A 55 -13.13 14.59 -10.13
N ILE A 56 -12.43 13.58 -9.61
CA ILE A 56 -12.62 13.12 -8.22
C ILE A 56 -12.09 14.15 -7.22
N ILE A 57 -10.94 14.77 -7.48
CA ILE A 57 -10.32 15.75 -6.59
C ILE A 57 -11.17 17.03 -6.52
N ASP A 58 -11.69 17.48 -7.66
CA ASP A 58 -12.50 18.70 -7.78
C ASP A 58 -13.95 18.53 -7.25
N THR A 59 -14.36 17.30 -6.92
CA THR A 59 -15.68 17.05 -6.35
C THR A 59 -15.77 17.60 -4.93
N GLU A 60 -16.49 18.72 -4.77
CA GLU A 60 -16.74 19.32 -3.47
C GLU A 60 -17.50 18.38 -2.51
N GLN A 61 -17.11 18.40 -1.23
CA GLN A 61 -17.83 17.73 -0.13
C GLN A 61 -17.98 16.20 -0.24
N LEU A 62 -17.12 15.54 -1.04
CA LEU A 62 -17.11 14.07 -1.08
C LEU A 62 -16.68 13.48 0.27
N PRO A 63 -17.44 12.56 0.89
CA PRO A 63 -17.00 11.86 2.09
C PRO A 63 -15.64 11.20 1.87
N ILE A 64 -14.77 11.21 2.88
CA ILE A 64 -13.40 10.72 2.73
C ILE A 64 -13.36 9.26 2.27
N SER A 65 -14.23 8.42 2.82
CA SER A 65 -14.42 7.03 2.44
C SER A 65 -14.74 6.87 0.95
N ASP A 66 -15.66 7.68 0.43
CA ASP A 66 -16.00 7.71 -0.99
C ASP A 66 -14.87 8.25 -1.86
N LYS A 67 -14.13 9.27 -1.38
CA LYS A 67 -12.95 9.81 -2.09
C LYS A 67 -11.89 8.74 -2.25
N ILE A 68 -11.57 8.01 -1.18
CA ILE A 68 -10.60 6.90 -1.23
C ILE A 68 -11.09 5.81 -2.17
N ARG A 69 -12.35 5.38 -2.06
CA ARG A 69 -12.95 4.36 -2.93
C ARG A 69 -12.88 4.74 -4.41
N GLN A 70 -13.17 6.00 -4.75
CA GLN A 70 -13.12 6.46 -6.13
C GLN A 70 -11.68 6.59 -6.65
N LEU A 71 -10.78 7.18 -5.88
CA LEU A 71 -9.36 7.31 -6.24
C LEU A 71 -8.70 5.94 -6.42
N SER A 72 -8.97 5.00 -5.51
CA SER A 72 -8.44 3.65 -5.55
C SER A 72 -8.93 2.87 -6.77
N SER A 73 -10.17 3.14 -7.22
CA SER A 73 -10.77 2.53 -8.42
C SER A 73 -10.13 2.98 -9.75
N VAL A 74 -9.35 4.08 -9.75
CA VAL A 74 -8.65 4.52 -10.97
C VAL A 74 -7.56 3.53 -11.38
N PHE A 75 -7.02 2.79 -10.40
CA PHE A 75 -5.92 1.85 -10.63
C PHE A 75 -6.37 0.39 -10.73
N ILE A 76 -7.69 0.13 -10.83
CA ILE A 76 -8.18 -1.21 -11.18
C ILE A 76 -7.62 -1.59 -12.56
N ASP A 77 -7.21 -2.85 -12.72
CA ASP A 77 -6.56 -3.40 -13.92
C ASP A 77 -5.17 -2.81 -14.27
N VAL A 78 -4.62 -1.93 -13.43
CA VAL A 78 -3.23 -1.50 -13.57
C VAL A 78 -2.30 -2.68 -13.24
N PRO A 79 -1.35 -3.04 -14.12
CA PRO A 79 -0.46 -4.18 -13.89
C PRO A 79 0.36 -4.06 -12.62
N TYR A 80 0.57 -5.22 -11.98
CA TYR A 80 1.49 -5.32 -10.86
C TYR A 80 2.94 -5.39 -11.36
N ALA A 81 3.82 -4.56 -10.80
CA ALA A 81 5.27 -4.67 -10.99
C ALA A 81 6.00 -4.39 -9.69
N ALA A 82 6.82 -5.34 -9.23
CA ALA A 82 7.61 -5.19 -8.00
C ALA A 82 8.75 -4.16 -8.15
N ASN A 83 9.30 -3.74 -7.00
CA ASN A 83 10.49 -2.88 -6.92
C ASN A 83 10.29 -1.54 -7.66
N ARG A 84 9.16 -0.86 -7.41
CA ARG A 84 8.85 0.35 -8.17
C ARG A 84 9.73 1.54 -7.83
N MET A 85 10.33 1.56 -6.64
CA MET A 85 11.08 2.69 -6.09
C MET A 85 12.60 2.51 -6.26
N ILE A 86 13.32 3.63 -6.34
CA ILE A 86 14.78 3.67 -6.52
C ILE A 86 15.43 4.27 -5.27
N GLY A 87 16.48 3.62 -4.78
CA GLY A 87 17.31 4.11 -3.70
C GLY A 87 17.77 2.98 -2.79
N SER A 88 18.99 3.11 -2.26
CA SER A 88 19.61 2.15 -1.35
C SER A 88 20.68 2.85 -0.50
N GLN A 89 21.42 2.11 0.32
CA GLN A 89 22.61 2.65 0.99
C GLN A 89 23.70 3.16 0.03
N ASN A 90 23.73 2.65 -1.20
CA ASN A 90 24.77 2.92 -2.20
C ASN A 90 24.20 3.59 -3.47
N THR A 91 22.94 4.01 -3.44
CA THR A 91 22.26 4.59 -4.59
C THR A 91 21.35 5.69 -4.08
N ASP A 92 21.53 6.90 -4.62
CA ASP A 92 20.71 8.03 -4.24
C ASP A 92 19.23 7.74 -4.47
N GLU A 93 18.43 8.10 -3.47
CA GLU A 93 16.98 7.95 -3.52
C GLU A 93 16.39 8.90 -4.56
N GLN A 94 15.40 8.40 -5.31
CA GLN A 94 14.66 9.19 -6.29
C GLN A 94 13.16 9.08 -6.03
N LEU A 95 12.46 10.20 -6.15
CA LEU A 95 11.00 10.18 -6.18
C LEU A 95 10.54 9.54 -7.50
N VAL A 96 10.03 8.31 -7.43
CA VAL A 96 9.50 7.60 -8.59
C VAL A 96 7.97 7.66 -8.62
N ILE A 97 7.44 8.15 -9.74
CA ILE A 97 6.01 8.18 -10.06
C ILE A 97 5.80 7.40 -11.36
N LYS A 98 5.20 6.19 -11.27
CA LYS A 98 4.79 5.40 -12.44
C LYS A 98 3.37 4.88 -12.20
N LEU A 99 2.37 5.59 -12.71
CA LEU A 99 0.96 5.24 -12.47
C LEU A 99 0.48 4.02 -13.28
N GLY A 100 1.19 3.66 -14.36
CA GLY A 100 0.83 2.53 -15.22
C GLY A 100 1.30 1.16 -14.73
N GLU A 101 2.09 1.09 -13.66
CA GLU A 101 2.57 -0.16 -13.06
C GLU A 101 2.83 0.05 -11.56
N LEU A 102 2.17 -0.74 -10.71
CA LEU A 102 2.15 -0.54 -9.26
C LEU A 102 2.58 -1.79 -8.49
N ASP A 103 3.12 -1.57 -7.31
CA ASP A 103 3.16 -2.58 -6.24
C ASP A 103 2.21 -2.17 -5.11
N CYS A 104 2.08 -3.02 -4.08
CA CYS A 104 1.18 -2.75 -2.96
C CYS A 104 1.51 -1.45 -2.20
N PHE A 105 2.79 -1.09 -2.07
CA PHE A 105 3.20 0.15 -1.40
C PHE A 105 2.87 1.37 -2.25
N THR A 106 3.27 1.36 -3.53
CA THR A 106 3.04 2.50 -4.42
C THR A 106 1.56 2.76 -4.67
N TYR A 107 0.73 1.72 -4.75
CA TYR A 107 -0.73 1.88 -4.80
C TYR A 107 -1.27 2.65 -3.60
N LEU A 108 -0.92 2.24 -2.38
CA LEU A 108 -1.39 2.89 -1.15
C LEU A 108 -0.86 4.31 -1.04
N ASP A 109 0.43 4.52 -1.30
CA ASP A 109 1.05 5.85 -1.32
C ASP A 109 0.32 6.79 -2.28
N TYR A 110 0.00 6.33 -3.49
CA TYR A 110 -0.66 7.15 -4.50
C TYR A 110 -2.09 7.50 -4.10
N VAL A 111 -2.87 6.52 -3.64
CA VAL A 111 -4.25 6.76 -3.18
C VAL A 111 -4.27 7.75 -2.01
N GLU A 112 -3.41 7.58 -1.02
CA GLU A 112 -3.35 8.48 0.14
C GLU A 112 -2.84 9.88 -0.22
N ALA A 113 -1.85 9.98 -1.11
CA ALA A 113 -1.36 11.26 -1.60
C ALA A 113 -2.45 12.02 -2.37
N LEU A 114 -3.17 11.35 -3.27
CA LEU A 114 -4.29 11.92 -4.02
C LEU A 114 -5.47 12.30 -3.13
N ARG A 115 -5.74 11.51 -2.08
CA ARG A 115 -6.79 11.84 -1.10
C ARG A 115 -6.50 13.17 -0.41
N LYS A 116 -5.23 13.41 -0.05
CA LYS A 116 -4.72 14.63 0.59
C LYS A 116 -4.63 15.84 -0.35
N SER A 117 -4.72 15.63 -1.66
CA SER A 117 -4.67 16.68 -2.66
C SER A 117 -5.98 17.47 -2.76
N GLU A 118 -5.84 18.79 -2.85
CA GLU A 118 -6.94 19.74 -3.15
C GLU A 118 -6.98 20.03 -4.66
N GLN A 119 -5.84 19.91 -5.34
CA GLN A 119 -5.70 19.95 -6.80
C GLN A 119 -4.76 18.82 -7.25
N LEU A 120 -4.87 18.35 -8.49
CA LEU A 120 -3.99 17.28 -8.97
C LEU A 120 -2.50 17.65 -8.90
N ASP A 121 -2.17 18.93 -9.09
CA ASP A 121 -0.78 19.43 -8.98
C ASP A 121 -0.16 19.22 -7.58
N ASP A 122 -0.98 19.14 -6.52
CA ASP A 122 -0.51 18.87 -5.15
C ASP A 122 0.00 17.42 -4.98
N PHE A 123 -0.37 16.52 -5.90
CA PHE A 123 -0.11 15.08 -5.78
C PHE A 123 1.35 14.78 -5.49
N LYS A 124 2.27 15.44 -6.20
CA LYS A 124 3.71 15.19 -6.05
C LYS A 124 4.19 15.52 -4.63
N ASP A 125 3.77 16.66 -4.09
CA ASP A 125 4.21 17.09 -2.76
C ASP A 125 3.54 16.26 -1.66
N ASN A 126 2.26 15.92 -1.82
CA ASN A 126 1.58 15.00 -0.92
C ASN A 126 2.15 13.58 -0.95
N LEU A 127 2.64 13.12 -2.11
CA LEU A 127 3.33 11.85 -2.24
C LEU A 127 4.66 11.87 -1.47
N ILE A 128 5.43 12.96 -1.57
CA ILE A 128 6.65 13.13 -0.80
C ILE A 128 6.35 13.05 0.70
N GLN A 129 5.31 13.74 1.18
CA GLN A 129 4.93 13.73 2.60
C GLN A 129 4.40 12.36 3.06
N THR A 130 3.71 11.63 2.19
CA THR A 130 3.17 10.31 2.50
C THR A 130 4.27 9.25 2.57
N ARG A 131 5.18 9.25 1.59
CA ARG A 131 6.22 8.23 1.42
C ARG A 131 7.46 8.46 2.29
N TYR A 132 7.82 9.71 2.55
CA TYR A 132 9.05 10.06 3.25
C TYR A 132 8.78 10.84 4.54
N ILE A 133 9.38 10.38 5.63
CA ILE A 133 9.33 11.03 6.94
C ILE A 133 9.88 12.46 6.79
N ASN A 134 9.12 13.43 7.29
CA ASN A 134 9.40 14.87 7.19
C ASN A 134 9.57 15.39 5.76
N GLY A 135 9.06 14.67 4.75
CA GLY A 135 9.14 15.06 3.34
C GLY A 135 10.56 15.09 2.74
N LYS A 136 11.55 14.46 3.39
CA LYS A 136 12.92 14.38 2.87
C LYS A 136 13.03 13.18 1.94
N VAL A 137 13.26 13.38 0.64
CA VAL A 137 13.50 12.27 -0.30
C VAL A 137 14.90 11.68 -0.06
N ASP A 138 14.96 10.61 0.73
CA ASP A 138 16.19 9.91 1.12
C ASP A 138 15.83 8.45 1.48
N PHE A 139 16.74 7.50 1.19
CA PHE A 139 16.53 6.09 1.48
C PHE A 139 16.26 5.85 2.97
N LYS A 140 16.87 6.65 3.86
CA LYS A 140 16.70 6.50 5.32
C LYS A 140 15.38 7.05 5.86
N THR A 141 14.75 7.95 5.13
CA THR A 141 13.49 8.59 5.54
C THR A 141 12.29 8.01 4.81
N ARG A 142 12.47 7.19 3.78
CA ARG A 142 11.37 6.44 3.17
C ARG A 142 10.72 5.51 4.20
N ARG A 143 9.39 5.47 4.22
CA ARG A 143 8.62 4.48 4.99
C ARG A 143 8.72 3.14 4.26
N HIS A 144 9.53 2.22 4.80
CA HIS A 144 9.77 0.90 4.15
C HIS A 144 8.89 -0.20 4.71
N PHE A 145 8.38 -0.03 5.92
CA PHE A 145 7.50 -0.99 6.57
C PHE A 145 6.11 -0.40 6.63
N PHE A 146 5.08 -1.22 6.36
CA PHE A 146 3.71 -0.72 6.36
C PHE A 146 3.30 -0.10 7.69
N SER A 147 3.76 -0.68 8.80
CA SER A 147 3.55 -0.14 10.15
C SER A 147 4.21 1.23 10.40
N ASP A 148 5.12 1.69 9.52
CA ASP A 148 5.65 3.06 9.60
C ASP A 148 4.53 4.09 9.39
N TRP A 149 3.44 3.76 8.66
CA TRP A 149 2.30 4.65 8.45
C TRP A 149 1.59 5.08 9.74
N VAL A 150 1.62 4.23 10.77
CA VAL A 150 0.99 4.47 12.08
C VAL A 150 2.01 4.74 13.20
N SER A 151 3.30 4.55 12.93
CA SER A 151 4.35 4.59 13.98
C SER A 151 5.34 5.74 13.83
N GLU A 152 5.52 6.28 12.63
CA GLU A 152 6.42 7.41 12.38
C GLU A 152 5.59 8.69 12.27
N GLU A 153 6.03 9.76 12.95
CA GLU A 153 5.36 11.07 13.02
C GLU A 153 4.98 11.63 11.63
N ALA A 154 4.01 12.56 11.62
CA ALA A 154 3.17 12.83 10.45
C ALA A 154 2.47 11.55 9.97
N TYR A 155 1.72 10.91 10.89
CA TYR A 155 1.01 9.66 10.66
C TYR A 155 0.14 9.73 9.39
N ASN A 156 0.21 8.69 8.57
CA ASN A 156 -0.65 8.55 7.40
C ASN A 156 -2.01 7.96 7.78
N ALA A 157 -2.05 7.16 8.85
CA ALA A 157 -3.25 6.52 9.32
C ALA A 157 -3.24 6.30 10.85
N ILE A 158 -4.37 5.85 11.40
CA ILE A 158 -4.52 5.38 12.79
C ILE A 158 -4.79 3.88 12.77
N ASP A 159 -4.13 3.10 13.63
CA ASP A 159 -4.39 1.66 13.77
C ASP A 159 -5.68 1.41 14.57
N ILE A 160 -6.70 0.83 13.93
CA ILE A 160 -7.95 0.42 14.61
C ILE A 160 -8.06 -1.08 14.84
N THR A 161 -6.99 -1.84 14.60
CA THR A 161 -7.08 -3.30 14.55
C THR A 161 -7.64 -3.90 15.85
N ALA A 162 -7.29 -3.31 17.00
CA ALA A 162 -7.81 -3.70 18.31
C ALA A 162 -9.27 -3.26 18.56
N GLU A 163 -9.79 -2.30 17.80
CA GLU A 163 -11.18 -1.83 17.90
C GLU A 163 -12.15 -2.70 17.10
N LEU A 164 -11.66 -3.40 16.07
CA LEU A 164 -12.49 -4.20 15.18
C LEU A 164 -12.96 -5.53 15.79
N SER A 165 -12.19 -6.12 16.70
CA SER A 165 -12.49 -7.41 17.31
C SER A 165 -11.72 -7.60 18.62
N ASN A 166 -12.25 -8.42 19.53
CA ASN A 166 -11.54 -8.85 20.74
C ASN A 166 -10.51 -9.96 20.48
N PHE A 167 -10.43 -10.50 19.27
CA PHE A 167 -9.51 -11.59 18.88
C PHE A 167 -8.21 -11.09 18.23
N PHE A 168 -7.78 -9.87 18.54
CA PHE A 168 -6.50 -9.36 18.06
C PHE A 168 -5.32 -9.99 18.82
N ILE A 169 -4.19 -10.11 18.13
CA ILE A 169 -2.90 -10.49 18.70
C ILE A 169 -1.96 -9.29 18.60
N LYS A 170 -1.25 -8.99 19.69
CA LYS A 170 -0.18 -8.00 19.70
C LYS A 170 1.17 -8.71 19.84
N VAL A 171 2.08 -8.43 18.92
CA VAL A 171 3.45 -8.94 18.93
C VAL A 171 4.45 -7.80 18.84
N THR A 172 5.65 -7.98 19.37
CA THR A 172 6.75 -7.04 19.12
C THR A 172 7.73 -7.66 18.13
N LYS A 173 8.07 -6.92 17.08
CA LYS A 173 9.06 -7.31 16.06
C LYS A 173 10.27 -6.39 16.05
N ASN A 174 11.41 -6.94 15.66
CA ASN A 174 12.60 -6.18 15.30
C ASN A 174 12.63 -6.03 13.78
N LEU A 175 11.92 -5.02 13.25
CA LEU A 175 11.85 -4.76 11.81
C LEU A 175 13.24 -4.58 11.22
N ASN A 176 13.39 -4.99 9.97
CA ASN A 176 14.63 -5.05 9.20
C ASN A 176 15.60 -6.18 9.57
N GLN A 177 15.36 -6.94 10.64
CA GLN A 177 16.25 -8.03 11.07
C GLN A 177 15.70 -9.41 10.65
N LYS A 178 16.44 -10.13 9.81
CA LYS A 178 16.16 -11.52 9.46
C LYS A 178 16.46 -12.46 10.64
N GLU A 179 15.92 -13.67 10.59
CA GLU A 179 16.14 -14.70 11.61
C GLU A 179 17.63 -15.04 11.81
N ASN A 180 18.43 -15.03 10.73
CA ASN A 180 19.87 -15.26 10.79
C ASN A 180 20.69 -14.06 11.30
N GLY A 181 20.04 -12.94 11.65
CA GLY A 181 20.66 -11.71 12.11
C GLY A 181 21.02 -10.70 11.02
N ASP A 182 20.96 -11.09 9.74
CA ASP A 182 21.22 -10.19 8.62
C ASP A 182 20.10 -9.15 8.44
N LEU A 183 20.38 -8.08 7.70
CA LEU A 183 19.38 -7.06 7.37
C LEU A 183 18.65 -7.37 6.05
N PHE A 184 17.36 -7.01 5.98
CA PHE A 184 16.63 -6.96 4.69
C PHE A 184 17.09 -5.76 3.87
N LEU A 185 17.17 -4.62 4.51
CA LEU A 185 17.52 -3.32 3.94
C LEU A 185 18.83 -2.87 4.61
N VAL A 186 19.94 -3.18 3.95
CA VAL A 186 21.27 -2.77 4.41
C VAL A 186 21.36 -1.23 4.42
N GLY A 187 21.93 -0.67 5.49
CA GLY A 187 22.04 0.78 5.69
C GLY A 187 20.88 1.42 6.44
N LEU A 188 19.84 0.64 6.80
CA LEU A 188 18.78 1.06 7.71
C LEU A 188 18.95 0.41 9.10
N PRO A 189 18.53 1.10 10.18
CA PRO A 189 18.57 0.53 11.51
C PRO A 189 17.52 -0.58 11.68
N ILE A 190 17.73 -1.44 12.67
CA ILE A 190 16.67 -2.31 13.20
C ILE A 190 15.70 -1.43 14.00
N LYS A 191 14.39 -1.59 13.77
CA LYS A 191 13.36 -0.84 14.49
C LYS A 191 12.49 -1.80 15.30
N ARG A 192 12.46 -1.64 16.62
CA ARG A 192 11.51 -2.35 17.48
C ARG A 192 10.11 -1.79 17.23
N ARG A 193 9.15 -2.65 16.90
CA ARG A 193 7.79 -2.27 16.51
C ARG A 193 6.77 -3.21 17.15
N ASP A 194 5.78 -2.64 17.82
CA ASP A 194 4.59 -3.38 18.20
C ASP A 194 3.65 -3.46 16.98
N ILE A 195 3.17 -4.67 16.68
CA ILE A 195 2.23 -4.93 15.59
C ILE A 195 1.00 -5.61 16.20
N THR A 196 -0.16 -5.03 15.94
CA THR A 196 -1.45 -5.60 16.28
C THR A 196 -2.06 -6.17 15.00
N TYR A 197 -2.58 -7.40 15.04
CA TYR A 197 -3.24 -8.02 13.90
C TYR A 197 -4.42 -8.89 14.32
N ILE A 198 -5.38 -9.09 13.43
CA ILE A 198 -6.44 -10.12 13.60
C ILE A 198 -6.03 -11.36 12.78
N PRO A 199 -5.97 -12.57 13.37
CA PRO A 199 -5.76 -13.81 12.62
C PRO A 199 -6.82 -14.01 11.53
N SER A 200 -6.45 -14.51 10.34
CA SER A 200 -7.41 -14.67 9.22
C SER A 200 -8.62 -15.53 9.57
N ASP A 201 -8.44 -16.56 10.39
CA ASP A 201 -9.53 -17.44 10.85
C ASP A 201 -10.43 -16.79 11.91
N LYS A 202 -10.13 -15.55 12.31
CA LYS A 202 -10.89 -14.70 13.24
C LYS A 202 -11.45 -13.45 12.57
N VAL A 203 -11.29 -13.31 11.25
CA VAL A 203 -11.96 -12.26 10.47
C VAL A 203 -13.36 -12.77 10.11
N ASP A 204 -14.36 -12.32 10.86
CA ASP A 204 -15.77 -12.71 10.71
C ASP A 204 -16.65 -11.52 10.28
N GLU A 205 -17.97 -11.73 10.20
CA GLU A 205 -18.94 -10.69 9.80
C GLU A 205 -18.90 -9.47 10.74
N ASP A 206 -18.62 -9.65 12.02
CA ASP A 206 -18.54 -8.56 12.99
C ASP A 206 -17.31 -7.69 12.72
N VAL A 207 -16.15 -8.29 12.40
CA VAL A 207 -14.97 -7.55 11.94
C VAL A 207 -15.30 -6.71 10.72
N ILE A 208 -15.90 -7.33 9.68
CA ILE A 208 -16.22 -6.65 8.42
C ILE A 208 -17.22 -5.51 8.64
N LYS A 209 -18.23 -5.70 9.50
CA LYS A 209 -19.22 -4.68 9.81
C LYS A 209 -18.64 -3.47 10.55
N ASN A 210 -17.56 -3.67 11.30
CA ASN A 210 -16.86 -2.60 12.01
C ASN A 210 -15.85 -1.85 11.13
N MET A 211 -15.47 -2.42 9.98
CA MET A 211 -14.68 -1.73 8.96
C MET A 211 -15.51 -0.69 8.21
N ARG A 212 -14.81 0.24 7.56
CA ARG A 212 -15.40 1.28 6.72
C ARG A 212 -14.76 1.30 5.34
N ASP A 213 -15.53 1.70 4.34
CA ASP A 213 -14.98 2.02 3.04
C ASP A 213 -13.85 3.04 3.19
N GLY A 214 -12.70 2.74 2.56
CA GLY A 214 -11.51 3.57 2.66
C GLY A 214 -10.55 3.21 3.80
N ASP A 215 -10.85 2.21 4.63
CA ASP A 215 -9.86 1.65 5.55
C ASP A 215 -8.73 0.98 4.74
N TYR A 216 -7.48 1.24 5.16
CA TYR A 216 -6.30 0.64 4.54
C TYR A 216 -6.01 -0.71 5.18
N VAL A 217 -5.80 -1.75 4.37
CA VAL A 217 -5.55 -3.10 4.86
C VAL A 217 -4.13 -3.55 4.51
N GLY A 218 -3.35 -3.88 5.54
CA GLY A 218 -2.05 -4.53 5.43
C GLY A 218 -2.15 -6.02 5.74
N THR A 219 -1.18 -6.80 5.25
CA THR A 219 -1.05 -8.20 5.63
C THR A 219 0.02 -8.39 6.70
N TYR A 220 -0.31 -9.09 7.79
CA TYR A 220 0.67 -9.51 8.77
C TYR A 220 1.43 -10.74 8.24
N SER A 221 2.75 -10.74 8.45
CA SER A 221 3.65 -11.84 8.11
C SER A 221 4.19 -12.49 9.38
N ASN A 222 4.33 -13.82 9.39
CA ASN A 222 5.05 -14.54 10.45
C ASN A 222 6.58 -14.48 10.29
N VAL A 223 7.08 -13.93 9.18
CA VAL A 223 8.52 -13.82 8.91
C VAL A 223 9.15 -12.80 9.88
N GLU A 224 10.25 -13.18 10.53
CA GLU A 224 10.99 -12.25 11.39
C GLU A 224 11.46 -11.01 10.62
N GLY A 225 11.33 -9.85 11.26
CA GLY A 225 11.80 -8.58 10.72
C GLY A 225 10.96 -7.89 9.64
N VAL A 226 9.77 -8.41 9.32
CA VAL A 226 8.82 -7.78 8.37
C VAL A 226 7.42 -7.73 8.94
#